data_AF-A0A258C0N4-F1
#
_entry.id   AF-A0A258C0N4-F1
#
_cell.length_a   1.000
_cell.length_b   1.000
_cell.length_c   1.000
_cell.angle_alpha   90.00
_cell.angle_beta   90.00
_cell.angle_gamma   90.00
#
_symmetry.space_group_name_H-M   'P 1'
#
loop_
_entity.id
_entity.type
_entity.pdbx_description
1 polymer ?
#
loop_
_entity_poly.entity_id
_entity_poly.type
_entity_poly.pdbx_seq_one_letter_code
_entity_poly.pdbx_strand_id
1 'polypeptide(L)'
;MAQKLIKGTAIEMDGIEYIVPPLTLGAIQELQPEVEKLADPTVGGSERFAGMAKIVHRAMLRNYPDLTIERVKNELLDMGNVFEVTNAVMGASGFMPKTMGEALAVSAPIGTASTPT
;
A
#
# COMPACT_ATOMS: atom_id res chain seq x y z
N MET A 1 13.24 -18.71 8.52
CA MET A 1 13.92 -17.45 8.17
C MET A 1 12.85 -16.37 8.05
N ALA A 2 12.68 -15.51 9.05
CA ALA A 2 11.67 -14.44 8.98
C ALA A 2 12.19 -13.34 8.04
N GLN A 3 11.61 -13.25 6.85
CA GLN A 3 11.93 -12.21 5.89
C GLN A 3 11.48 -10.87 6.50
N LYS A 4 12.42 -9.96 6.74
CA LYS A 4 12.17 -8.69 7.43
C LYS A 4 11.41 -7.76 6.48
N LEU A 5 10.09 -7.90 6.45
CA LEU A 5 9.19 -7.06 5.68
C LEU A 5 9.35 -5.60 6.12
N ILE A 6 9.31 -4.69 5.16
CA ILE A 6 9.46 -3.26 5.44
C ILE A 6 8.16 -2.78 6.08
N LYS A 7 8.29 -2.03 7.18
CA LYS A 7 7.16 -1.53 7.96
C LYS A 7 6.21 -0.76 7.03
N GLY A 8 5.01 -1.31 6.87
CA GLY A 8 3.95 -0.80 6.01
C GLY A 8 2.61 -0.88 6.73
N THR A 9 1.54 -0.49 6.06
CA THR A 9 0.17 -0.57 6.57
C THR A 9 -0.40 -1.96 6.29
N ALA A 10 -0.92 -2.64 7.31
CA ALA A 10 -1.65 -3.90 7.11
C ALA A 10 -3.05 -3.60 6.55
N ILE A 11 -3.41 -4.22 5.44
CA ILE A 11 -4.72 -4.10 4.80
C ILE A 11 -5.19 -5.48 4.38
N GLU A 12 -6.46 -5.78 4.65
CA GLU A 12 -7.08 -7.01 4.18
C GLU A 12 -7.45 -6.86 2.69
N MET A 13 -6.91 -7.75 1.86
CA MET A 13 -7.26 -7.88 0.44
C MET A 13 -7.57 -9.35 0.18
N ASP A 14 -8.70 -9.65 -0.46
CA ASP A 14 -9.13 -11.03 -0.76
C ASP A 14 -9.23 -11.93 0.51
N GLY A 15 -9.61 -11.35 1.65
CA GLY A 15 -9.69 -12.06 2.94
C GLY A 15 -8.34 -12.44 3.55
N ILE A 16 -7.23 -11.90 3.02
CA ILE A 16 -5.88 -12.11 3.51
C ILE A 16 -5.29 -10.77 3.92
N GLU A 17 -4.64 -10.71 5.08
CA GLU A 17 -3.93 -9.52 5.53
C GLU A 17 -2.60 -9.36 4.77
N TYR A 18 -2.46 -8.27 4.05
CA TYR A 18 -1.25 -7.90 3.31
C TYR A 18 -0.59 -6.66 3.91
N ILE A 19 0.75 -6.66 3.96
CA ILE A 19 1.51 -5.49 4.41
C ILE A 19 1.86 -4.63 3.21
N VAL A 20 1.18 -3.50 3.09
CA VAL A 20 1.39 -2.48 2.05
C VAL A 20 2.55 -1.57 2.43
N PRO A 21 3.73 -1.71 1.78
CA PRO A 21 4.90 -0.95 2.15
C PRO A 21 4.91 0.45 1.50
N PRO A 22 5.73 1.39 2.01
CA PRO A 22 5.94 2.68 1.35
C PRO A 22 6.68 2.51 0.03
N LEU A 23 6.43 3.43 -0.92
CA LEU A 23 7.14 3.52 -2.18
C LEU A 23 8.62 3.84 -1.95
N THR A 24 9.46 3.32 -2.85
CA THR A 24 10.89 3.64 -2.88
C THR A 24 11.10 4.98 -3.59
N LEU A 25 12.20 5.67 -3.30
CA LEU A 25 12.54 6.92 -3.98
C LEU A 25 12.61 6.76 -5.51
N GLY A 26 13.07 5.61 -6.01
CA GLY A 26 13.07 5.29 -7.45
C GLY A 26 11.66 5.10 -8.00
N ALA A 27 10.81 4.35 -7.29
CA ALA A 27 9.42 4.15 -7.70
C ALA A 27 8.63 5.48 -7.72
N ILE A 28 8.93 6.39 -6.79
CA ILE A 28 8.35 7.73 -6.75
C ILE A 28 8.68 8.53 -8.02
N GLN A 29 9.95 8.51 -8.46
CA GLN A 29 10.35 9.20 -9.69
C GLN A 29 9.71 8.58 -10.94
N GLU A 30 9.59 7.26 -10.99
CA GLU A 30 8.95 6.56 -12.12
C GLU A 30 7.43 6.74 -12.15
N LEU A 31 6.79 6.87 -10.99
CA LEU A 31 5.34 6.96 -10.85
C LEU A 31 4.81 8.40 -10.88
N GLN A 32 5.66 9.42 -10.78
CA GLN A 32 5.26 10.82 -10.96
C GLN A 32 4.27 11.06 -12.13
N PRO A 33 4.56 10.62 -13.36
CA PRO A 33 3.63 10.84 -14.48
C PRO A 33 2.30 10.11 -14.32
N GLU A 34 2.27 8.99 -13.60
CA GLU A 34 1.01 8.27 -13.30
C GLU A 34 0.23 8.97 -12.19
N VAL A 35 0.92 9.53 -11.18
CA VAL A 35 0.32 10.35 -10.12
C VAL A 35 -0.28 11.63 -10.70
N GLU A 36 0.39 12.27 -11.68
CA GLU A 36 -0.16 13.44 -12.38
C GLU A 36 -1.41 13.09 -13.18
N LYS A 37 -1.42 11.95 -13.89
CA LYS A 37 -2.63 11.45 -14.57
C LYS A 37 -3.77 11.13 -13.59
N LEU A 38 -3.43 10.65 -12.40
CA LEU A 38 -4.38 10.42 -11.31
C LEU A 38 -4.95 11.73 -10.77
N ALA A 39 -4.18 12.82 -10.74
CA ALA A 39 -4.67 14.13 -10.34
C ALA A 39 -5.54 14.80 -11.43
N ASP A 40 -5.33 14.43 -12.69
CA ASP A 40 -6.05 14.99 -13.82
C ASP A 40 -7.52 14.53 -13.87
N PRO A 41 -8.50 15.47 -13.91
CA PRO A 41 -9.92 15.13 -13.92
C PRO A 41 -10.46 14.72 -15.30
N THR A 42 -9.66 14.89 -16.37
CA THR A 42 -10.02 14.52 -17.75
C THR A 42 -9.69 13.08 -18.08
N VAL A 43 -8.83 12.45 -17.27
CA VAL A 43 -8.47 11.03 -17.41
C VAL A 43 -9.65 10.13 -17.07
N GLY A 44 -9.99 9.23 -17.99
CA GLY A 44 -11.08 8.28 -17.81
C GLY A 44 -10.86 7.33 -16.64
N GLY A 45 -11.95 6.83 -16.06
CA GLY A 45 -11.90 5.95 -14.88
C GLY A 45 -11.00 4.73 -15.07
N SER A 46 -11.05 4.09 -16.24
CA SER A 46 -10.22 2.92 -16.58
C SER A 46 -8.72 3.19 -16.51
N GLU A 47 -8.25 4.33 -17.03
CA GLU A 47 -6.84 4.73 -16.97
C GLU A 47 -6.43 5.09 -15.54
N ARG A 48 -7.33 5.73 -14.79
CA ARG A 48 -7.15 6.05 -13.38
C ARG A 48 -6.93 4.77 -12.54
N PHE A 49 -7.79 3.76 -12.71
CA PHE A 49 -7.65 2.47 -12.03
C PHE A 49 -6.38 1.72 -12.45
N ALA A 50 -5.99 1.80 -13.72
CA ALA A 50 -4.74 1.21 -14.19
C ALA A 50 -3.50 1.87 -13.52
N GLY A 51 -3.53 3.18 -13.32
CA GLY A 51 -2.49 3.93 -12.60
C GLY A 51 -2.43 3.53 -11.11
N MET A 52 -3.58 3.46 -10.44
CA MET A 52 -3.67 3.01 -9.04
C MET A 52 -3.08 1.61 -8.85
N ALA A 53 -3.47 0.66 -9.70
CA ALA A 53 -2.96 -0.71 -9.63
C ALA A 53 -1.44 -0.78 -9.82
N LYS A 54 -0.87 0.04 -10.71
CA LYS A 54 0.60 0.12 -10.88
C LYS A 54 1.29 0.67 -9.64
N ILE A 55 0.75 1.71 -9.02
CA ILE A 55 1.30 2.30 -7.79
C ILE A 55 1.33 1.26 -6.68
N VAL A 56 0.21 0.57 -6.46
CA VAL A 56 0.09 -0.49 -5.46
C VAL A 56 1.06 -1.63 -5.74
N HIS A 57 1.13 -2.09 -6.99
CA HIS A 57 2.06 -3.15 -7.39
C HIS A 57 3.53 -2.79 -7.13
N ARG A 58 3.96 -1.58 -7.53
CA ARG A 58 5.34 -1.11 -7.30
C ARG A 58 5.68 -1.00 -5.83
N ALA A 59 4.74 -0.60 -4.99
CA ALA A 59 4.89 -0.66 -3.54
C ALA A 59 5.05 -2.12 -3.09
N MET A 60 4.08 -2.97 -3.40
CA MET A 60 4.04 -4.36 -2.97
C MET A 60 5.28 -5.16 -3.34
N LEU A 61 5.92 -4.91 -4.49
CA LEU A 61 7.16 -5.58 -4.92
C LEU A 61 8.30 -5.49 -3.89
N ARG A 62 8.26 -4.50 -2.99
CA ARG A 62 9.23 -4.33 -1.91
C ARG A 62 9.16 -5.45 -0.86
N ASN A 63 7.98 -6.03 -0.67
CA ASN A 63 7.71 -7.13 0.27
C ASN A 63 7.40 -8.44 -0.47
N TYR A 64 6.89 -8.36 -1.70
CA TYR A 64 6.40 -9.48 -2.51
C TYR A 64 6.97 -9.37 -3.94
N PRO A 65 8.26 -9.65 -4.15
CA PRO A 65 8.91 -9.48 -5.46
C PRO A 65 8.32 -10.36 -6.57
N ASP A 66 7.72 -11.50 -6.21
CA ASP A 66 7.04 -12.42 -7.14
C ASP A 66 5.58 -12.01 -7.45
N LEU A 67 5.07 -10.93 -6.85
CA LEU A 67 3.71 -10.46 -7.11
C LEU A 67 3.62 -9.85 -8.51
N THR A 68 2.66 -10.30 -9.31
CA THR A 68 2.42 -9.79 -10.66
C THR A 68 1.38 -8.67 -10.66
N ILE A 69 1.48 -7.76 -11.63
CA ILE A 69 0.48 -6.69 -11.81
C ILE A 69 -0.91 -7.24 -12.14
N GLU A 70 -0.97 -8.39 -12.81
CA GLU A 70 -2.24 -9.06 -13.14
C GLU A 70 -2.95 -9.56 -11.89
N ARG A 71 -2.20 -10.19 -10.96
CA ARG A 71 -2.73 -10.62 -9.67
C ARG A 71 -3.23 -9.43 -8.83
N VAL A 72 -2.49 -8.33 -8.84
CA VAL A 72 -2.93 -7.08 -8.18
C VAL A 72 -4.26 -6.60 -8.76
N LYS A 73 -4.41 -6.60 -10.09
CA LYS A 73 -5.62 -6.09 -10.77
C LYS A 73 -6.83 -7.02 -10.69
N ASN A 74 -6.61 -8.32 -10.75
CA ASN A 74 -7.69 -9.30 -10.95
C ASN A 74 -8.10 -10.00 -9.65
N GLU A 75 -7.21 -10.03 -8.64
CA GLU A 75 -7.42 -10.79 -7.40
C GLU A 75 -7.36 -9.90 -6.15
N LEU A 76 -6.44 -8.93 -6.09
CA LEU A 76 -6.24 -8.15 -4.85
C LEU A 76 -7.03 -6.84 -4.80
N LEU A 77 -7.10 -6.11 -5.92
CA LEU A 77 -7.78 -4.82 -5.99
C LEU A 77 -9.18 -4.96 -6.56
N ASP A 78 -10.14 -4.38 -5.84
CA ASP A 78 -11.53 -4.27 -6.25
C ASP A 78 -12.04 -2.84 -6.01
N MET A 79 -13.25 -2.54 -6.47
CA MET A 79 -13.84 -1.19 -6.29
C MET A 79 -14.08 -0.81 -4.82
N GLY A 80 -14.15 -1.78 -3.91
CA GLY A 80 -14.32 -1.57 -2.47
C GLY A 80 -13.02 -1.17 -1.77
N ASN A 81 -11.88 -1.71 -2.21
CA ASN A 81 -10.59 -1.49 -1.53
C ASN A 81 -9.58 -0.63 -2.32
N VAL A 82 -9.76 -0.42 -3.64
CA VAL A 82 -8.74 0.20 -4.51
C VAL A 82 -8.31 1.59 -4.04
N PHE A 83 -9.27 2.39 -3.56
CA PHE A 83 -8.98 3.73 -3.04
C PHE A 83 -8.25 3.68 -1.70
N GLU A 84 -8.65 2.78 -0.80
CA GLU A 84 -8.03 2.61 0.51
C GLU A 84 -6.58 2.14 0.39
N VAL A 85 -6.35 1.08 -0.39
CA VAL A 85 -5.01 0.52 -0.61
C VAL A 85 -4.09 1.55 -1.27
N THR A 86 -4.57 2.25 -2.29
CA THR A 86 -3.79 3.29 -2.96
C THR A 86 -3.47 4.46 -2.01
N ASN A 87 -4.44 4.90 -1.20
CA ASN A 87 -4.22 5.95 -0.22
C ASN A 87 -3.24 5.54 0.88
N ALA A 88 -3.27 4.28 1.32
CA ALA A 88 -2.30 3.77 2.28
C ALA A 88 -0.87 3.78 1.70
N VAL A 89 -0.70 3.37 0.43
CA VAL A 89 0.60 3.49 -0.26
C VAL A 89 1.04 4.95 -0.33
N MET A 90 0.17 5.85 -0.80
CA MET A 90 0.50 7.27 -0.97
C MET A 90 0.81 7.95 0.37
N GLY A 91 0.03 7.67 1.41
CA GLY A 91 0.21 8.19 2.76
C GLY A 91 1.50 7.68 3.41
N ALA A 92 1.79 6.39 3.32
CA ALA A 92 3.05 5.81 3.81
C ALA A 92 4.28 6.37 3.06
N SER A 93 4.10 6.77 1.81
CA SER A 93 5.16 7.37 0.96
C SER A 93 5.32 8.88 1.14
N GLY A 94 4.44 9.53 1.91
CA GLY A 94 4.49 10.98 2.16
C GLY A 94 3.92 11.87 1.06
N PHE A 95 3.10 11.32 0.15
CA PHE A 95 2.46 12.07 -0.94
C PHE A 95 1.19 12.84 -0.54
N MET A 96 0.60 12.53 0.61
CA MET A 96 -0.58 13.23 1.11
C MET A 96 -0.22 14.22 2.23
N PRO A 97 -0.79 15.44 2.23
CA PRO A 97 -0.71 16.31 3.39
C PRO A 97 -1.36 15.61 4.59
N LYS A 98 -0.70 15.69 5.75
CA LYS A 98 -1.12 15.05 7.00
C LYS A 98 -2.49 15.57 7.46
N THR A 99 -3.56 15.00 6.96
CA THR A 99 -4.88 15.07 7.56
C THR A 99 -5.61 13.77 7.30
N MET A 100 -5.87 13.03 8.40
CA MET A 100 -6.79 11.88 8.52
C MET A 100 -6.15 10.54 8.11
N GLY A 101 -5.70 9.64 9.00
CA GLY A 101 -5.70 9.53 10.45
C GLY A 101 -4.80 8.32 10.79
N GLU A 102 -4.31 8.25 12.02
CA GLU A 102 -3.33 7.30 12.54
C GLU A 102 -3.48 5.83 12.08
N ALA A 103 -2.44 5.28 11.44
CA ALA A 103 -2.16 3.84 11.42
C ALA A 103 -0.66 3.54 11.28
N LEU A 104 0.18 4.28 12.03
CA LEU A 104 1.39 3.68 12.57
C LEU A 104 0.93 2.80 13.74
N ALA A 105 0.32 1.65 13.42
CA ALA A 105 0.02 0.63 14.40
C ALA A 105 1.36 0.11 14.94
N VAL A 106 1.75 0.65 16.09
CA VAL A 106 2.79 0.16 16.96
C VAL A 106 2.31 -1.16 17.59
N SER A 107 2.16 -2.21 16.79
CA SER A 107 1.90 -3.54 17.32
C SER A 107 3.25 -4.23 17.57
N ALA A 108 3.91 -3.85 18.66
CA ALA A 108 4.87 -4.75 19.31
C ALA A 108 4.06 -5.68 20.25
N PRO A 109 4.19 -7.01 20.14
CA PRO A 109 3.43 -7.94 20.97
C PRO A 109 3.98 -8.01 22.39
N ILE A 110 3.06 -7.97 23.35
CA ILE A 110 3.03 -8.64 24.66
C ILE A 110 4.37 -9.09 25.26
N GLY A 111 4.77 -8.41 26.34
CA GLY A 111 5.59 -8.97 27.41
C GLY A 111 4.71 -9.12 28.64
N THR A 112 4.11 -10.30 28.81
CA THR A 112 3.43 -10.70 30.05
C THR A 112 4.45 -10.73 31.20
N ALA A 113 4.22 -9.93 32.23
CA ALA A 113 4.84 -10.10 33.54
C ALA A 113 3.76 -10.33 34.59
N SER A 114 3.32 -11.58 34.70
CA SER A 114 2.84 -12.18 35.95
C SER A 114 4.05 -12.98 36.48
N THR A 115 4.45 -13.04 37.75
CA THR A 115 3.78 -12.87 39.07
C THR A 115 4.94 -12.80 40.13
N PRO A 116 4.80 -13.24 41.40
CA PRO A 116 4.18 -12.67 42.61
C PRO A 116 5.22 -12.29 43.71
N THR A 117 4.81 -11.61 44.79
CA THR A 117 5.28 -11.87 46.17
C THR A 117 4.21 -11.42 47.14
#